data_AF-A0A2D6CN17-F1
#
_entry.id   AF-A0A2D6CN17-F1
#
_cell.length_a   1.000
_cell.length_b   1.000
_cell.length_c   1.000
_cell.angle_alpha   90.00
_cell.angle_beta   90.00
_cell.angle_gamma   90.00
#
_symmetry.space_group_name_H-M   'P 1'
#
loop_
_entity.id
_entity.type
_entity.pdbx_description
1 polymer ?
#
loop_
_entity_poly.entity_id
_entity_poly.type
_entity_poly.pdbx_seq_one_letter_code
_entity_poly.pdbx_strand_id
1 'polypeptide(L)' 'MYLGDHIRTRATVCGHDDFIVKIPNASHHASLNEGDTVKFGWSMEDCRALDVSGVH' A
#
# COMPACT_ATOMS: atom_id res chain seq x y z
N MET A 1 -1.19 -22.49 -13.94
CA MET A 1 -1.88 -21.56 -13.03
C MET A 1 -0.86 -20.53 -12.58
N TYR A 2 -0.81 -19.37 -13.24
CA TYR A 2 0.07 -18.29 -12.80
C TYR A 2 -0.73 -17.48 -11.79
N LEU A 3 -0.56 -17.79 -10.51
CA LEU A 3 -1.08 -16.93 -9.44
C LEU A 3 -0.05 -15.82 -9.30
N GLY A 4 -0.43 -14.60 -9.72
CA GLY A 4 0.43 -13.43 -9.56
C GLY A 4 0.99 -13.42 -8.14
N ASP A 5 2.29 -13.16 -8.00
CA ASP A 5 3.00 -13.27 -6.73
C ASP A 5 2.60 -12.19 -5.71
N HIS A 6 1.69 -11.29 -6.11
CA HIS A 6 1.17 -10.20 -5.31
C HIS A 6 -0.36 -10.12 -5.31
N ILE A 7 -0.93 -9.88 -4.13
CA ILE A 7 -2.29 -9.36 -3.95
C ILE A 7 -2.27 -7.85 -4.16
N ARG A 8 -3.28 -7.31 -4.86
CA ARG A 8 -3.49 -5.86 -5.00
C ARG A 8 -4.65 -5.44 -4.12
N THR A 9 -4.40 -4.52 -3.21
CA THR A 9 -5.42 -3.95 -2.33
C THR A 9 -5.60 -2.48 -2.68
N ARG A 10 -6.86 -2.07 -2.88
CA ARG A 10 -7.24 -0.66 -3.04
C ARG A 10 -7.65 -0.10 -1.68
N ALA A 11 -7.10 1.05 -1.32
CA ALA A 11 -7.36 1.72 -0.06
C ALA A 11 -7.78 3.17 -0.29
N THR A 12 -8.56 3.70 0.64
CA THR A 12 -8.84 5.13 0.73
C THR A 12 -7.81 5.79 1.64
N VAL A 13 -7.03 6.74 1.10
CA VAL A 13 -5.98 7.46 1.83
C VAL A 13 -6.14 8.95 1.57
N CYS A 14 -6.17 9.76 2.64
CA CYS A 14 -6.27 11.23 2.55
C CYS A 14 -7.42 11.75 1.64
N GLY A 15 -8.54 11.03 1.57
CA GLY A 15 -9.69 11.40 0.73
C GLY A 15 -9.64 10.89 -0.72
N HIS A 16 -8.60 10.15 -1.11
CA HIS A 16 -8.49 9.50 -2.42
C HIS A 16 -8.70 7.99 -2.31
N ASP A 17 -9.53 7.41 -3.17
CA ASP A 17 -9.87 5.97 -3.16
C ASP A 17 -9.08 5.09 -4.15
N ASP A 18 -8.16 5.68 -4.93
CA ASP A 18 -7.39 4.95 -5.94
C ASP A 18 -5.99 4.52 -5.46
N PHE A 19 -5.75 4.45 -4.14
CA PHE A 19 -4.45 4.07 -3.62
C PHE A 19 -4.25 2.55 -3.69
N ILE A 20 -3.37 2.06 -4.58
CA ILE A 20 -3.11 0.63 -4.79
C ILE A 20 -1.83 0.18 -4.09
N VAL A 21 -1.94 -0.82 -3.22
CA VAL A 21 -0.81 -1.49 -2.57
C VAL A 21 -0.64 -2.90 -3.12
N LYS A 22 0.61 -3.28 -3.40
CA LYS A 22 0.98 -4.64 -3.81
C LYS A 22 1.58 -5.37 -2.61
N ILE A 23 0.99 -6.50 -2.24
CA ILE A 23 1.40 -7.30 -1.08
C ILE A 23 1.90 -8.64 -1.61
N PRO A 24 3.17 -9.02 -1.37
CA PRO A 24 3.68 -10.31 -1.81
C PRO A 24 2.93 -11.44 -1.11
N ASN A 25 2.51 -12.48 -1.84
CA ASN A 25 1.81 -13.65 -1.30
C ASN A 25 2.64 -14.42 -0.25
N ALA A 26 3.97 -14.34 -0.35
CA ALA A 26 4.89 -15.00 0.58
C ALA A 26 4.97 -14.30 1.95
N SER A 27 4.51 -13.05 2.03
CA SER A 27 4.37 -12.34 3.28
C SER A 27 3.17 -12.96 3.98
N HIS A 28 3.38 -13.66 5.10
CA HIS A 28 2.34 -14.09 6.05
C HIS A 28 1.56 -12.90 6.66
N HIS A 29 1.56 -11.74 6.00
CA HIS A 29 0.91 -10.52 6.43
C HIS A 29 -0.58 -10.65 6.16
N ALA A 30 -1.31 -10.66 7.27
CA ALA A 30 -2.75 -10.46 7.45
C ALA A 30 -3.57 -10.35 6.15
N SER A 31 -4.50 -11.28 5.98
CA SER A 31 -5.63 -11.12 5.06
C SER A 31 -6.30 -9.78 5.33
N LEU A 32 -6.01 -8.77 4.51
CA LEU A 32 -6.73 -7.51 4.53
C LEU A 32 -8.13 -7.77 4.00
N ASN A 33 -9.14 -7.49 4.82
CA ASN A 33 -10.54 -7.61 4.40
C ASN A 33 -11.07 -6.23 4.02
N GLU A 34 -12.16 -6.23 3.26
CA GLU A 34 -12.87 -5.00 2.95
C GLU A 34 -13.38 -4.35 4.24
N GLY A 35 -13.11 -3.05 4.39
CA GLY A 35 -13.47 -2.27 5.58
C GLY A 35 -12.43 -2.27 6.70
N ASP A 36 -11.35 -3.05 6.59
CA ASP A 36 -10.25 -2.98 7.57
C ASP A 36 -9.58 -1.60 7.54
N THR A 37 -9.34 -1.04 8.72
CA THR A 37 -8.51 0.15 8.88
C THR A 37 -7.09 -0.29 9.20
N VAL A 38 -6.15 0.00 8.30
CA VAL A 38 -4.76 -0.43 8.43
C VAL A 38 -3.78 0.74 8.38
N LYS A 39 -2.63 0.56 9.03
CA LYS A 39 -1.53 1.53 8.99
C LYS A 39 -0.58 1.15 7.86
N PHE A 40 -0.39 2.05 6.91
CA PHE A 40 0.64 1.92 5.89
C PHE A 40 1.96 2.50 6.40
N GLY A 41 3.05 1.78 6.16
CA GLY A 41 4.40 2.21 6.46
C GLY A 41 5.33 1.90 5.28
N TRP A 42 6.31 2.75 5.08
CA TRP A 42 7.31 2.64 4.01
C TRP A 42 8.67 2.46 4.66
N SER A 43 9.58 1.73 4.03
CA SER A 43 10.98 1.84 4.40
C SER A 43 11.45 3.27 4.09
N MET A 44 12.21 3.88 4.99
CA MET A 44 12.70 5.25 4.78
C MET A 44 13.55 5.37 3.51
N GLU A 45 14.25 4.31 3.12
CA GLU A 45 15.05 4.24 1.89
C GLU A 45 14.21 4.22 0.60
N ASP A 46 12.97 3.72 0.68
CA ASP A 46 11.99 3.67 -0.42
C ASP A 46 11.06 4.89 -0.44
N CYS A 47 11.19 5.78 0.55
CA CYS A 47 10.37 6.98 0.72
C CYS A 47 10.77 8.08 -0.27
N ARG A 48 10.65 7.81 -1.58
CA ARG A 48 10.77 8.81 -2.66
C ARG A 48 9.42 9.36 -3.11
N ALA A 49 8.33 8.83 -2.57
CA ALA A 49 6.96 9.10 -2.99
C ALA A 49 6.33 10.34 -2.34
N LEU A 50 7.00 10.93 -1.35
CA LEU A 50 6.56 12.15 -0.66
C LEU A 50 7.66 13.21 -0.84
N ASP A 51 7.87 13.67 -2.07
CA ASP A 51 8.52 14.97 -2.22
C ASP A 51 7.62 15.98 -1.49
N VAL A 52 8.16 16.63 -0.46
CA VAL A 52 7.49 17.77 0.18
C VAL A 52 7.61 18.93 -0.80
N SER A 53 6.84 18.88 -1.90
CA SER A 53 6.74 19.98 -2.84
C SER A 53 5.92 21.07 -2.17
N GLY A 54 6.59 21.84 -1.31
CA GLY A 54 5.96 22.83 -0.46
C GLY A 54 6.88 23.52 0.56
N VAL A 55 8.19 23.64 0.30
CA VAL A 55 9.01 24.64 0.99
C VAL A 55 9.97 25.29 -0.03
N HIS A 56 9.56 26.49 -0.46
CA HIS A 56 10.19 27.50 -1.34
C HIS A 56 10.16 27.30 -2.86
#